data_AF-A0A9Q0QMY9-F1
#
_entry.id   AF-A0A9Q0QMY9-F1
#
_cell.length_a   1.000
_cell.length_b   1.000
_cell.length_c   1.000
_cell.angle_alpha   90.00
_cell.angle_beta   90.00
_cell.angle_gamma   90.00
#
_symmetry.space_group_name_H-M   'P 1'
#
loop_
_entity.id
_entity.type
_entity.pdbx_description
1 polymer ?
#
loop_
_entity_poly.entity_id
_entity_poly.type
_entity_poly.pdbx_seq_one_letter_code
_entity_poly.pdbx_strand_id
1 'polypeptide(L)'
;MNIIGTLCVYAAICKHEGKPLRFPGSRGAWNSFMDASDADLIAEQHIWASVDPYAKNEAFNCVNGDVFKWKHLWKVLAEQFELDCPEYEEGVPTLAEMMKDKGPVWDDIVKEKELLSTKLEEVGVWWFADFVLGVPDSVVNSMNKSKEHGFLGFRNTAKSFISWIDKMKAFNVVP
;
A
#
# COMPACT_ATOMS: atom_id res chain seq x y z
N MET A 1 5.49 1.51 8.15
CA MET A 1 4.11 0.99 8.31
C MET A 1 3.63 0.49 6.96
N ASN A 2 2.77 -0.52 6.92
CA ASN A 2 2.37 -1.19 5.67
C ASN A 2 0.96 -0.74 5.25
N ILE A 3 0.86 -0.03 4.12
CA ILE A 3 -0.44 0.38 3.56
C ILE A 3 -1.12 -0.74 2.76
N ILE A 4 -0.35 -1.65 2.15
CA ILE A 4 -0.86 -2.69 1.25
C ILE A 4 -1.80 -3.63 2.00
N GLY A 5 -1.43 -4.03 3.23
CA GLY A 5 -2.29 -4.85 4.08
C GLY A 5 -3.64 -4.19 4.34
N THR A 6 -3.63 -2.93 4.80
CA THR A 6 -4.86 -2.15 5.03
C THR A 6 -5.75 -2.07 3.79
N LEU A 7 -5.17 -1.83 2.61
CA LEU A 7 -5.92 -1.75 1.35
C LEU A 7 -6.49 -3.11 0.91
N CYS A 8 -5.75 -4.21 1.12
CA CYS A 8 -6.24 -5.55 0.83
C CYS A 8 -7.43 -5.93 1.73
N VAL A 9 -7.37 -5.59 3.02
CA VAL A 9 -8.48 -5.82 3.96
C VAL A 9 -9.71 -5.02 3.54
N TYR A 10 -9.54 -3.74 3.17
CA TYR A 10 -10.63 -2.93 2.63
C TYR A 10 -11.25 -3.56 1.37
N ALA A 11 -10.42 -4.00 0.42
CA ALA A 11 -10.88 -4.67 -0.79
C ALA A 11 -11.62 -5.99 -0.49
N ALA A 12 -11.11 -6.81 0.42
CA ALA A 12 -11.75 -8.04 0.85
C ALA A 12 -13.14 -7.79 1.46
N ILE A 13 -13.27 -6.75 2.31
CA ILE A 13 -14.56 -6.34 2.88
C ILE A 13 -15.52 -5.85 1.77
N CYS A 14 -15.05 -5.02 0.84
CA CYS A 14 -15.85 -4.60 -0.31
C CYS A 14 -16.37 -5.80 -1.11
N LYS A 15 -15.50 -6.79 -1.37
CA LYS A 15 -15.85 -8.01 -2.11
C LYS A 15 -16.90 -8.84 -1.38
N HIS A 16 -16.72 -9.03 -0.07
CA HIS A 16 -17.65 -9.77 0.76
C HIS A 16 -19.04 -9.09 0.81
N GLU A 17 -19.07 -7.75 0.87
CA GLU A 17 -20.33 -6.98 0.92
C GLU A 17 -20.95 -6.68 -0.46
N GLY A 18 -20.32 -7.12 -1.56
CA GLY A 18 -20.78 -6.81 -2.93
C GLY A 18 -20.75 -5.32 -3.25
N LYS A 19 -19.80 -4.57 -2.68
CA LYS A 19 -19.65 -3.13 -2.87
C LYS A 19 -18.48 -2.80 -3.80
N PRO A 20 -18.55 -1.69 -4.56
CA PRO A 20 -17.44 -1.23 -5.38
C PRO A 20 -16.26 -0.76 -4.51
N LEU A 21 -15.05 -0.78 -5.09
CA LEU A 21 -13.83 -0.30 -4.47
C LEU A 21 -13.69 1.22 -4.65
N ARG A 22 -14.41 2.00 -3.85
CA ARG A 22 -14.34 3.48 -3.90
C ARG A 22 -13.00 3.97 -3.36
N PHE A 23 -12.45 5.03 -3.94
CA PHE A 23 -11.22 5.66 -3.48
C PHE A 23 -11.51 6.68 -2.36
N PRO A 24 -11.06 6.45 -1.11
CA PRO A 24 -11.38 7.29 0.04
C PRO A 24 -10.25 8.31 0.32
N GLY A 25 -9.83 9.03 -0.72
CA GLY A 25 -8.69 9.94 -0.65
C GLY A 25 -8.97 11.27 -1.32
N SER A 26 -7.94 12.11 -1.40
CA SER A 26 -8.04 13.42 -2.04
C SER A 26 -7.89 13.33 -3.57
N ARG A 27 -8.41 14.34 -4.28
CA ARG A 27 -8.18 14.52 -5.73
C ARG A 27 -6.68 14.66 -6.05
N GLY A 28 -5.93 15.22 -5.11
CA GLY A 28 -4.48 15.39 -5.17
C GLY A 28 -3.77 14.05 -5.26
N ALA A 29 -3.99 13.17 -4.28
CA ALA A 29 -3.44 11.83 -4.25
C ALA A 29 -3.84 11.00 -5.48
N TRP A 30 -5.09 11.13 -5.94
CA TRP A 30 -5.59 10.40 -7.11
C TRP A 30 -4.81 10.72 -8.40
N ASN A 31 -4.49 12.00 -8.62
CA ASN A 31 -3.95 12.49 -9.90
C ASN A 31 -2.45 12.76 -9.90
N SER A 32 -1.86 13.00 -8.73
CA SER A 32 -0.46 13.38 -8.57
C SER A 32 0.46 12.17 -8.72
N PHE A 33 1.73 12.46 -9.05
CA PHE A 33 2.78 11.47 -8.95
C PHE A 33 3.18 11.26 -7.49
N MET A 34 3.33 10.00 -7.13
CA MET A 34 3.74 9.53 -5.81
C MET A 34 4.88 8.52 -5.97
N ASP A 35 5.70 8.36 -4.94
CA ASP A 35 6.65 7.27 -4.84
C ASP A 35 6.31 6.32 -3.68
N ALA A 36 6.96 5.17 -3.68
CA ALA A 36 6.82 4.13 -2.66
C ALA A 36 8.18 3.49 -2.39
N SER A 37 8.24 2.78 -1.27
CA SER A 37 9.44 2.09 -0.82
C SER A 37 9.09 0.64 -0.53
N ASP A 38 9.55 -0.26 -1.39
CA ASP A 38 9.43 -1.71 -1.23
C ASP A 38 10.22 -2.19 -0.02
N ALA A 39 9.62 -3.04 0.82
CA ALA A 39 10.24 -3.46 2.07
C ALA A 39 11.54 -4.26 1.87
N ASP A 40 11.64 -5.05 0.80
CA ASP A 40 12.84 -5.82 0.50
C ASP A 40 13.93 -4.88 -0.07
N LEU A 41 13.57 -3.87 -0.87
CA LEU A 41 14.52 -2.84 -1.32
C LEU A 41 15.07 -2.00 -0.15
N ILE A 42 14.22 -1.67 0.83
CA ILE A 42 14.66 -1.01 2.07
C ILE A 42 15.66 -1.91 2.81
N ALA A 43 15.38 -3.22 2.92
CA ALA A 43 16.29 -4.16 3.56
C ALA A 43 17.63 -4.26 2.81
N GLU A 44 17.62 -4.32 1.48
CA GLU A 44 18.81 -4.28 0.62
C GLU A 44 19.63 -3.02 0.86
N GLN A 45 18.99 -1.84 0.99
CA GLN A 45 19.70 -0.60 1.26
C GLN A 45 20.31 -0.57 2.67
N HIS A 46 19.64 -1.11 3.68
CA HIS A 46 20.22 -1.25 5.02
C HIS A 46 21.46 -2.16 5.00
N ILE A 47 21.39 -3.29 4.29
CA ILE A 47 22.52 -4.20 4.14
C ILE A 47 23.67 -3.47 3.44
N TRP A 48 23.40 -2.82 2.31
CA TRP A 48 24.40 -2.02 1.57
C TRP A 48 25.06 -0.99 2.49
N ALA A 49 24.28 -0.17 3.20
CA ALA A 49 24.81 0.86 4.08
C ALA A 49 25.65 0.31 5.25
N SER A 50 25.39 -0.93 5.67
CA SER A 50 26.16 -1.58 6.74
C SER A 50 27.52 -2.13 6.31
N VAL A 51 27.70 -2.44 5.01
CA VAL A 51 28.90 -3.11 4.50
C VAL A 51 29.75 -2.23 3.59
N ASP A 52 29.16 -1.24 2.92
CA ASP A 52 29.85 -0.39 1.96
C ASP A 52 30.56 0.79 2.65
N PRO A 53 31.89 0.94 2.51
CA PRO A 53 32.61 2.06 3.11
C PRO A 53 32.15 3.43 2.60
N TYR A 54 31.61 3.53 1.37
CA TYR A 54 31.11 4.79 0.81
C TYR A 54 29.75 5.19 1.39
N ALA A 55 29.06 4.30 2.10
CA ALA A 55 27.76 4.59 2.70
C ALA A 55 27.82 4.99 4.19
N LYS A 56 29.01 4.98 4.80
CA LYS A 56 29.17 5.20 6.24
C LYS A 56 28.88 6.65 6.64
N ASN A 57 28.23 6.82 7.78
CA ASN A 57 27.93 8.12 8.40
C ASN A 57 27.08 9.06 7.53
N GLU A 58 26.26 8.50 6.65
CA GLU A 58 25.42 9.25 5.73
C GLU A 58 23.93 8.92 5.93
N ALA A 59 23.09 9.93 5.76
CA ALA A 59 21.64 9.74 5.62
C ALA A 59 21.27 9.61 4.14
N PHE A 60 20.53 8.56 3.79
CA PHE A 60 20.06 8.29 2.43
C PHE A 60 18.54 8.14 2.38
N ASN A 61 17.93 8.63 1.31
CA ASN A 61 16.54 8.30 0.98
C ASN A 61 16.46 6.86 0.42
N CYS A 62 15.30 6.23 0.58
CA CYS A 62 14.99 4.91 0.01
C CYS A 62 13.61 4.93 -0.64
N VAL A 63 13.56 5.00 -1.97
CA VAL A 63 12.32 4.82 -2.75
C VAL A 63 12.62 3.97 -3.97
N ASN A 64 11.59 3.42 -4.60
CA ASN A 64 11.68 2.40 -5.64
C ASN A 64 12.43 2.84 -6.90
N GLY A 65 12.59 4.14 -7.12
CA GLY A 65 13.27 4.71 -8.29
C GLY A 65 12.35 5.00 -9.48
N ASP A 66 11.05 4.76 -9.33
CA ASP A 66 9.98 5.18 -10.24
C ASP A 66 8.89 5.97 -9.50
N VAL A 67 7.86 6.40 -10.25
CA VAL A 67 6.67 7.09 -9.70
C VAL A 67 5.41 6.39 -10.18
N PHE A 68 4.33 6.52 -9.43
CA PHE A 68 3.00 6.01 -9.77
C PHE A 68 1.92 7.08 -9.55
N LYS A 69 0.69 6.76 -9.95
CA LYS A 69 -0.51 7.50 -9.54
C LYS A 69 -1.48 6.54 -8.89
N TRP A 70 -2.14 6.95 -7.81
CA TRP A 70 -3.10 6.09 -7.12
C TRP A 70 -4.19 5.59 -8.05
N LYS A 71 -4.67 6.41 -9.00
CA LYS A 71 -5.66 5.97 -10.01
C LYS A 71 -5.29 4.72 -10.81
N HIS A 72 -4.00 4.44 -10.97
CA HIS A 72 -3.53 3.25 -11.65
C HIS A 72 -3.41 2.06 -10.70
N LEU A 73 -2.79 2.26 -9.53
CA LEU A 73 -2.68 1.18 -8.52
C LEU A 73 -4.04 0.77 -7.95
N TRP A 74 -5.02 1.67 -7.90
CA TRP A 74 -6.38 1.35 -7.46
C TRP A 74 -7.08 0.40 -8.42
N LYS A 75 -6.86 0.56 -9.73
CA LYS A 75 -7.35 -0.39 -10.76
C LYS A 75 -6.68 -1.74 -10.61
N VAL A 76 -5.37 -1.76 -10.36
CA VAL A 76 -4.64 -3.01 -10.07
C VAL A 76 -5.21 -3.70 -8.82
N LEU A 77 -5.47 -2.96 -7.73
CA LEU A 77 -6.06 -3.53 -6.53
C LEU A 77 -7.45 -4.11 -6.79
N ALA A 78 -8.29 -3.40 -7.54
CA ALA A 78 -9.61 -3.88 -7.92
C ALA A 78 -9.54 -5.15 -8.78
N GLU A 79 -8.62 -5.23 -9.74
CA GLU A 79 -8.37 -6.42 -10.54
C GLU A 79 -7.94 -7.61 -9.67
N GLN A 80 -7.04 -7.39 -8.71
CA GLN A 80 -6.57 -8.43 -7.79
C GLN A 80 -7.67 -9.00 -6.88
N PHE A 81 -8.73 -8.25 -6.61
CA PHE A 81 -9.87 -8.67 -5.79
C PHE A 81 -11.17 -8.87 -6.59
N GLU A 82 -11.09 -8.77 -7.92
CA GLU A 82 -12.23 -8.90 -8.84
C GLU A 82 -13.40 -7.97 -8.46
N LEU A 83 -13.10 -6.68 -8.30
CA LEU A 83 -14.04 -5.65 -7.87
C LEU A 83 -14.34 -4.62 -8.97
N ASP A 84 -15.54 -4.06 -8.92
CA ASP A 84 -15.85 -2.83 -9.65
C ASP A 84 -15.03 -1.66 -9.10
N CYS A 85 -14.34 -0.95 -9.99
CA CYS A 85 -13.49 0.19 -9.65
C CYS A 85 -14.06 1.48 -10.27
N PRO A 86 -14.92 2.22 -9.56
CA PRO A 86 -15.39 3.52 -10.03
C PRO A 86 -14.23 4.51 -10.15
N GLU A 87 -14.41 5.53 -11.00
CA GLU A 87 -13.52 6.69 -11.04
C GLU A 87 -13.68 7.53 -9.75
N TYR A 88 -12.76 8.48 -9.54
CA TYR A 88 -12.73 9.33 -8.35
C TYR A 88 -14.06 10.08 -8.11
N GLU A 89 -14.56 10.00 -6.87
CA GLU A 89 -15.77 10.65 -6.37
C GLU A 89 -15.37 11.56 -5.19
N GLU A 90 -15.89 12.79 -5.14
CA GLU A 90 -15.68 13.67 -3.97
C GLU A 90 -16.62 13.28 -2.83
N GLY A 91 -16.15 13.46 -1.58
CA GLY A 91 -16.99 13.23 -0.39
C GLY A 91 -17.13 11.76 0.00
N VAL A 92 -16.32 10.85 -0.55
CA VAL A 92 -16.18 9.49 -0.01
C VAL A 92 -15.65 9.61 1.43
N PRO A 93 -16.32 9.01 2.44
CA PRO A 93 -15.84 9.02 3.81
C PRO A 93 -14.47 8.37 3.95
N THR A 94 -13.76 8.69 5.03
CA THR A 94 -12.44 8.11 5.32
C THR A 94 -12.53 6.59 5.53
N LEU A 95 -11.42 5.87 5.35
CA LEU A 95 -11.36 4.43 5.68
C LEU A 95 -11.65 4.20 7.16
N ALA A 96 -11.12 5.06 8.04
CA ALA A 96 -11.39 4.95 9.48
C ALA A 96 -12.90 5.02 9.79
N GLU A 97 -13.65 5.90 9.12
CA GLU A 97 -15.10 6.01 9.29
C GLU A 97 -15.83 4.80 8.68
N MET A 98 -15.49 4.41 7.44
CA MET A 98 -16.16 3.29 6.76
C MET A 98 -15.93 1.95 7.46
N MET A 99 -14.75 1.75 8.06
CA MET A 99 -14.33 0.47 8.64
C MET A 99 -14.59 0.36 10.16
N LYS A 100 -15.04 1.44 10.82
CA LYS A 100 -15.21 1.51 12.28
C LYS A 100 -15.98 0.33 12.88
N ASP A 101 -17.07 -0.09 12.24
CA ASP A 101 -17.97 -1.13 12.75
C ASP A 101 -17.85 -2.45 11.94
N LYS A 102 -16.73 -2.65 11.22
CA LYS A 102 -16.51 -3.83 10.36
C LYS A 102 -15.82 -5.01 11.02
N GLY A 103 -15.54 -4.93 12.33
CA GLY A 103 -14.93 -6.03 13.10
C GLY A 103 -15.63 -7.38 12.88
N PRO A 104 -16.96 -7.49 13.12
CA PRO A 104 -17.69 -8.74 12.90
C PRO A 104 -17.67 -9.22 11.44
N VAL A 105 -17.69 -8.30 10.47
CA VAL A 105 -17.60 -8.66 9.03
C VAL A 105 -16.24 -9.28 8.72
N TRP A 106 -15.18 -8.76 9.32
CA TRP A 106 -13.84 -9.33 9.16
C TRP A 106 -13.74 -10.71 9.82
N ASP A 107 -14.31 -10.88 11.01
CA ASP A 107 -14.35 -12.19 11.69
C ASP A 107 -15.06 -13.26 10.83
N ASP A 108 -16.15 -12.88 10.16
CA ASP A 108 -16.86 -13.74 9.23
C ASP A 108 -15.99 -14.10 8.01
N ILE A 109 -15.31 -13.12 7.40
CA ILE A 109 -14.37 -13.36 6.27
C ILE A 109 -13.26 -14.31 6.69
N VAL A 110 -12.63 -14.08 7.86
CA VAL A 110 -11.54 -14.91 8.38
C VAL A 110 -12.01 -16.36 8.54
N LYS A 111 -13.22 -16.56 9.08
CA LYS A 111 -13.79 -17.89 9.29
C LYS A 111 -14.18 -18.57 7.97
N GLU A 112 -14.87 -17.87 7.08
CA GLU A 112 -15.36 -18.42 5.81
C GLU A 112 -14.23 -18.77 4.84
N LYS A 113 -13.14 -18.01 4.87
CA LYS A 113 -11.99 -18.16 3.97
C LYS A 113 -10.81 -18.90 4.62
N GLU A 114 -10.98 -19.38 5.85
CA GLU A 114 -9.96 -20.10 6.61
C GLU A 114 -8.63 -19.32 6.72
N LEU A 115 -8.74 -18.01 6.93
CA LEU A 115 -7.60 -17.10 7.04
C LEU A 115 -6.89 -17.25 8.38
N LEU A 116 -5.69 -16.66 8.46
CA LEU A 116 -5.00 -16.44 9.72
C LEU A 116 -5.91 -15.66 10.68
N SER A 117 -6.09 -16.20 11.88
CA SER A 117 -6.91 -15.56 12.91
C SER A 117 -6.31 -14.23 13.32
N THR A 118 -6.95 -13.14 12.87
CA THR A 118 -6.53 -11.75 13.07
C THR A 118 -7.74 -10.91 13.39
N LYS A 119 -7.55 -9.88 14.20
CA LYS A 119 -8.59 -8.86 14.43
C LYS A 119 -8.46 -7.73 13.42
N LEU A 120 -9.57 -7.08 13.11
CA LEU A 120 -9.59 -6.00 12.12
C LEU A 120 -8.60 -4.87 12.46
N GLU A 121 -8.48 -4.50 13.73
CA GLU A 121 -7.55 -3.48 14.22
C GLU A 121 -6.06 -3.87 14.13
N GLU A 122 -5.74 -5.15 13.99
CA GLU A 122 -4.37 -5.64 13.86
C GLU A 122 -3.87 -5.58 12.41
N VAL A 123 -4.78 -5.76 11.45
CA VAL A 123 -4.48 -5.81 10.00
C VAL A 123 -4.91 -4.54 9.25
N GLY A 124 -5.79 -3.75 9.85
CA GLY A 124 -6.35 -2.51 9.29
C GLY A 124 -5.80 -1.26 9.97
N VAL A 125 -4.74 -0.68 9.41
CA VAL A 125 -4.16 0.59 9.92
C VAL A 125 -4.81 1.78 9.21
N TRP A 126 -6.10 2.02 9.49
CA TRP A 126 -6.95 2.95 8.71
C TRP A 126 -6.45 4.38 8.69
N TRP A 127 -6.08 4.93 9.86
CA TRP A 127 -5.58 6.29 9.97
C TRP A 127 -4.36 6.55 9.08
N PHE A 128 -3.51 5.54 8.89
CA PHE A 128 -2.32 5.66 8.06
C PHE A 128 -2.70 5.67 6.58
N ALA A 129 -3.63 4.80 6.17
CA ALA A 129 -4.13 4.83 4.80
C ALA A 129 -4.80 6.17 4.50
N ASP A 130 -5.62 6.70 5.42
CA ASP A 130 -6.24 8.03 5.29
C ASP A 130 -5.19 9.14 5.19
N PHE A 131 -4.12 9.08 5.99
CA PHE A 131 -3.01 10.04 5.90
C PHE A 131 -2.32 9.99 4.53
N VAL A 132 -2.01 8.79 4.01
CA VAL A 132 -1.33 8.61 2.73
C VAL A 132 -2.23 9.00 1.54
N LEU A 133 -3.50 8.60 1.57
CA LEU A 133 -4.46 8.88 0.50
C LEU A 133 -5.01 10.31 0.56
N GLY A 134 -4.87 10.99 1.70
CA GLY A 134 -5.34 12.35 1.93
C GLY A 134 -4.39 13.46 1.48
N VAL A 135 -3.18 13.14 1.03
CA VAL A 135 -2.19 14.17 0.63
C VAL A 135 -2.73 15.10 -0.46
N PRO A 136 -2.58 16.43 -0.35
CA PRO A 136 -3.19 17.36 -1.29
C PRO A 136 -2.47 17.42 -2.65
N ASP A 137 -1.19 17.04 -2.69
CA ASP A 137 -0.30 17.17 -3.85
C ASP A 137 0.76 16.05 -3.89
N SER A 138 1.60 16.10 -4.92
CA SER A 138 2.70 15.15 -5.15
C SER A 138 3.70 15.10 -4.00
N VAL A 139 4.08 13.89 -3.61
CA VAL A 139 5.17 13.60 -2.67
C VAL A 139 6.15 12.67 -3.35
N VAL A 140 7.34 13.18 -3.68
CA VAL A 140 8.41 12.43 -4.35
C VAL A 140 9.77 12.75 -3.75
N ASN A 141 10.61 11.74 -3.65
CA ASN A 141 11.93 11.76 -3.04
C ASN A 141 13.00 11.47 -4.10
N SER A 142 14.20 11.99 -3.86
CA SER A 142 15.35 11.76 -4.76
C SER A 142 16.19 10.58 -4.29
N MET A 143 16.48 9.64 -5.20
CA MET A 143 17.45 8.56 -5.04
C MET A 143 18.86 8.92 -5.53
N ASN A 144 19.10 10.17 -5.96
CA ASN A 144 20.39 10.54 -6.58
C ASN A 144 21.57 10.30 -5.65
N LYS A 145 21.47 10.75 -4.39
CA LYS A 145 22.53 10.53 -3.40
C LYS A 145 22.87 9.04 -3.24
N SER A 146 21.86 8.18 -3.07
CA SER A 146 22.07 6.73 -2.92
C SER A 146 22.75 6.13 -4.15
N LYS A 147 22.32 6.50 -5.37
CA LYS A 147 22.93 6.04 -6.63
C LYS A 147 24.36 6.52 -6.82
N GLU A 148 24.63 7.79 -6.49
CA GLU A 148 25.98 8.39 -6.55
C GLU A 148 26.95 7.72 -5.58
N HIS A 149 26.45 7.13 -4.49
CA HIS A 149 27.24 6.34 -3.54
C HIS A 149 27.24 4.84 -3.86
N GLY A 150 26.67 4.41 -4.98
CA GLY A 150 26.75 3.03 -5.49
C GLY A 150 25.52 2.16 -5.25
N PHE A 151 24.47 2.64 -4.57
CA PHE A 151 23.22 1.90 -4.42
C PHE A 151 22.34 2.03 -5.67
N LEU A 152 22.37 1.01 -6.53
CA LEU A 152 21.60 0.95 -7.77
C LEU A 152 20.34 0.05 -7.69
N GLY A 153 19.97 -0.37 -6.47
CA GLY A 153 18.75 -1.13 -6.24
C GLY A 153 17.52 -0.31 -6.64
N PHE A 154 16.59 -0.95 -7.35
CA PHE A 154 15.31 -0.36 -7.73
C PHE A 154 14.22 -1.43 -7.73
N ARG A 155 12.96 -0.98 -7.75
CA ARG A 155 11.78 -1.83 -7.96
C ARG A 155 10.83 -1.14 -8.91
N ASN A 156 10.12 -1.92 -9.71
CA ASN A 156 8.94 -1.41 -10.42
C ASN A 156 7.77 -1.38 -9.42
N THR A 157 7.23 -0.20 -9.11
CA THR A 157 6.24 -0.05 -8.04
C THR A 157 4.96 -0.85 -8.30
N ALA A 158 4.48 -0.93 -9.54
CA ALA A 158 3.26 -1.70 -9.84
C ALA A 158 3.48 -3.21 -9.64
N LYS A 159 4.63 -3.74 -10.05
CA LYS A 159 4.99 -5.15 -9.82
C LYS A 159 5.21 -5.45 -8.34
N SER A 160 5.89 -4.54 -7.62
CA SER A 160 6.07 -4.63 -6.17
C SER A 160 4.71 -4.68 -5.46
N PHE A 161 3.79 -3.76 -5.82
CA PHE A 161 2.44 -3.72 -5.26
C PHE A 161 1.70 -5.06 -5.42
N ILE A 162 1.68 -5.64 -6.63
CA ILE A 162 1.09 -6.97 -6.89
C ILE A 162 1.81 -8.04 -6.05
N SER A 163 3.14 -8.06 -6.06
CA SER A 163 3.93 -9.05 -5.31
C SER A 163 3.62 -9.03 -3.81
N TRP A 164 3.39 -7.86 -3.22
CA TRP A 164 3.02 -7.75 -1.81
C TRP A 164 1.58 -8.17 -1.55
N ILE A 165 0.64 -7.88 -2.47
CA ILE A 165 -0.73 -8.43 -2.40
C ILE A 165 -0.69 -9.95 -2.44
N ASP A 166 0.01 -10.53 -3.42
CA ASP A 166 0.17 -11.98 -3.58
C ASP A 166 0.78 -12.62 -2.34
N LYS A 167 1.76 -11.95 -1.71
CA LYS A 167 2.34 -12.41 -0.45
C LYS A 167 1.30 -12.41 0.67
N MET A 168 0.49 -11.36 0.82
CA MET A 168 -0.57 -11.34 1.84
C MET A 168 -1.59 -12.47 1.65
N LYS A 169 -1.94 -12.79 0.41
CA LYS A 169 -2.79 -13.94 0.05
C LYS A 169 -2.11 -15.28 0.35
N ALA A 170 -0.86 -15.45 -0.07
CA ALA A 170 -0.09 -16.68 0.15
C ALA A 170 0.12 -17.01 1.64
N PHE A 171 0.15 -15.99 2.50
CA PHE A 171 0.20 -16.15 3.96
C PHE A 171 -1.19 -16.20 4.62
N ASN A 172 -2.26 -16.32 3.83
CA ASN A 172 -3.66 -16.37 4.27
C ASN A 172 -4.06 -15.22 5.19
N VAL A 173 -3.48 -14.02 5.01
CA VAL A 173 -3.90 -12.83 5.78
C VAL A 173 -5.16 -12.22 5.18
N VAL A 174 -5.29 -12.31 3.85
CA VAL A 174 -6.46 -11.91 3.07
C VAL A 174 -6.80 -13.04 2.08
N PRO A 175 -8.04 -13.12 1.58
CA PRO A 175 -8.46 -14.14 0.62
C PRO A 175 -7.74 -14.05 -0.74
#